data_AF-A0ABD3F0R0-F1
#
_entry.id   AF-A0ABD3F0R0-F1
#
_cell.length_a   1.000
_cell.length_b   1.000
_cell.length_c   1.000
_cell.angle_alpha   90.00
_cell.angle_beta   90.00
_cell.angle_gamma   90.00
#
_symmetry.space_group_name_H-M   'P 1'
#
loop_
_entity.id
_entity.type
_entity.pdbx_description
1 polymer ?
#
loop_
_entity_poly.entity_id
_entity_poly.type
_entity_poly.pdbx_seq_one_letter_code
_entity_poly.pdbx_strand_id
1 'polypeptide(L)'
;MKKYVPQFNNLIFDQLVTNKGKLSYCVRWDNDKPLTKATASKFQAMLEKQMNLWNQWLAGYECWPYNHIDIDIVNYAVKDKSIMDWSDDSLGTIYEGILDSEGSPKCPDECYKHQGQAASADTSSCKGGAFDMSLWPSTSAGEGAIGTGGD
;
A
#
# COMPACT_ATOMS: atom_id res chain seq x y z
N MET A 1 3.84 -12.05 -37.12
CA MET A 1 3.04 -10.93 -36.55
C MET A 1 3.62 -10.57 -35.19
N LYS A 2 4.20 -9.38 -35.02
CA LYS A 2 4.50 -8.89 -33.66
C LYS A 2 3.17 -8.55 -33.02
N LYS A 3 2.74 -9.35 -32.05
CA LYS A 3 1.53 -9.09 -31.26
C LYS A 3 1.75 -7.74 -30.58
N TYR A 4 0.83 -6.79 -30.76
CA TYR A 4 0.84 -5.56 -29.99
C TYR A 4 0.70 -5.95 -28.51
N VAL A 5 1.74 -5.69 -27.73
CA VAL A 5 1.72 -5.81 -26.28
C VAL A 5 1.84 -4.37 -25.78
N PRO A 6 0.75 -3.78 -25.24
CA PRO A 6 0.85 -2.46 -24.64
C PRO A 6 1.89 -2.48 -23.53
N GLN A 7 2.71 -1.43 -23.46
CA GLN A 7 3.68 -1.27 -22.39
C GLN A 7 2.90 -0.88 -21.13
N PHE A 8 2.63 -1.86 -20.27
CA PHE A 8 2.08 -1.60 -18.94
C PHE A 8 3.26 -1.28 -18.03
N ASN A 9 3.39 -0.01 -17.67
CA ASN A 9 4.37 0.46 -16.70
C ASN A 9 3.69 0.51 -15.34
N ASN A 10 4.47 0.26 -14.27
CA ASN A 10 3.99 0.24 -12.89
C ASN A 10 3.28 -1.07 -12.48
N LEU A 11 3.73 -2.22 -13.00
CA LEU A 11 3.43 -3.50 -12.36
C LEU A 11 4.18 -3.61 -11.04
N ILE A 12 3.73 -4.50 -10.16
CA ILE A 12 4.43 -4.82 -8.91
C ILE A 12 5.91 -5.19 -9.12
N PHE A 13 6.24 -5.81 -10.26
CA PHE A 13 7.62 -6.09 -10.66
C PHE A 13 8.44 -4.80 -10.85
N ASP A 14 7.88 -3.80 -11.52
CA ASP A 14 8.55 -2.52 -11.76
C ASP A 14 8.78 -1.77 -10.44
N GLN A 15 7.78 -1.81 -9.55
CA GLN A 15 7.86 -1.20 -8.22
C GLN A 15 8.98 -1.84 -7.40
N LEU A 16 9.01 -3.18 -7.34
CA LEU A 16 10.04 -3.92 -6.61
C LEU A 16 11.44 -3.70 -7.20
N VAL A 17 11.57 -3.62 -8.52
CA VAL A 17 12.86 -3.32 -9.17
C VAL A 17 13.32 -1.89 -8.85
N THR A 18 12.41 -0.92 -8.96
CA THR A 18 12.69 0.49 -8.64
C THR A 18 13.11 0.66 -7.18
N ASN A 19 12.45 -0.06 -6.27
CA ASN A 19 12.65 0.03 -4.83
C ASN A 19 13.62 -0.99 -4.25
N LYS A 20 14.29 -1.78 -5.09
CA LYS A 20 15.29 -2.77 -4.67
C LYS A 20 14.75 -3.82 -3.68
N GLY A 21 13.58 -4.37 -3.98
CA GLY A 21 12.95 -5.42 -3.17
C GLY A 21 12.17 -4.91 -1.97
N LYS A 22 11.75 -3.64 -1.98
CA LYS A 22 10.97 -3.03 -0.89
C LYS A 22 9.66 -2.44 -1.39
N LEU A 23 8.61 -2.49 -0.56
CA LEU A 23 7.36 -1.78 -0.80
C LEU A 23 6.92 -1.03 0.46
N SER A 24 6.50 0.22 0.27
CA SER A 24 5.87 1.03 1.30
C SER A 24 4.36 1.06 1.10
N TYR A 25 3.60 0.85 2.16
CA TYR A 25 2.14 0.81 2.15
C TYR A 25 1.52 1.99 2.89
N CYS A 26 0.42 2.49 2.36
CA CYS A 26 -0.52 3.31 3.10
C CYS A 26 -1.82 2.54 3.39
N VAL A 27 -2.27 2.56 4.64
CA VAL A 27 -3.50 1.86 5.05
C VAL A 27 -4.68 2.79 4.88
N ARG A 28 -5.68 2.39 4.09
CA ARG A 28 -6.97 3.06 3.94
C ARG A 28 -7.98 2.36 4.83
N TRP A 29 -8.24 2.91 6.03
CA TRP A 29 -9.16 2.31 6.98
C TRP A 29 -10.56 2.90 6.82
N ASP A 30 -11.36 2.26 5.96
CA ASP A 30 -12.76 2.61 5.70
C ASP A 30 -13.72 1.68 6.44
N ASN A 31 -13.73 1.75 7.76
CA ASN A 31 -14.50 0.85 8.60
C ASN A 31 -15.11 1.59 9.79
N ASP A 32 -16.33 1.22 10.16
CA ASP A 32 -16.99 1.74 11.36
C ASP A 32 -16.47 1.06 12.65
N LYS A 33 -15.63 0.03 12.52
CA LYS A 33 -14.99 -0.63 13.67
C LYS A 33 -13.76 0.16 14.13
N PRO A 34 -13.58 0.34 15.46
CA PRO A 34 -12.36 0.92 16.00
C PRO A 34 -11.11 0.15 15.58
N LEU A 35 -10.07 0.87 15.18
CA LEU A 35 -8.76 0.33 14.90
C LEU A 35 -7.87 0.53 16.12
N THR A 36 -7.42 -0.57 16.73
CA THR A 36 -6.47 -0.51 17.84
C THR A 36 -5.04 -0.55 17.35
N LYS A 37 -4.12 0.11 18.05
CA LYS A 37 -2.68 0.14 17.77
C LYS A 37 -2.14 -1.28 17.72
N ALA A 38 -2.54 -2.12 18.67
CA ALA A 38 -2.18 -3.53 18.72
C ALA A 38 -2.64 -4.35 17.49
N THR A 39 -3.74 -3.95 16.85
CA THR A 39 -4.20 -4.56 15.60
C THR A 39 -3.43 -4.01 14.42
N ALA A 40 -3.32 -2.69 14.32
CA ALA A 40 -2.58 -2.00 13.26
C ALA A 40 -1.11 -2.44 13.17
N SER A 41 -0.44 -2.65 14.32
CA SER A 41 0.94 -3.15 14.38
C SER A 41 1.13 -4.54 13.75
N LYS A 42 0.06 -5.30 13.46
CA LYS A 42 0.15 -6.61 12.80
C LYS A 42 0.14 -6.51 11.27
N PHE A 43 -0.26 -5.37 10.71
CA PHE A 43 -0.49 -5.24 9.27
C PHE A 43 0.80 -5.39 8.46
N GLN A 44 1.92 -4.82 8.93
CA GLN A 44 3.20 -4.90 8.22
C GLN A 44 3.66 -6.36 8.09
N ALA A 45 3.71 -7.10 9.21
CA ALA A 45 4.10 -8.52 9.20
C ALA A 45 3.12 -9.39 8.38
N MET A 46 1.83 -9.05 8.37
CA MET A 46 0.83 -9.74 7.55
C MET A 46 1.10 -9.53 6.05
N LEU A 47 1.32 -8.29 5.62
CA LEU A 47 1.63 -7.93 4.24
C LEU A 47 2.96 -8.55 3.79
N GLU A 48 3.99 -8.47 4.62
CA GLU A 48 5.31 -9.04 4.33
C GLU A 48 5.22 -10.55 4.14
N LYS A 49 4.49 -11.24 5.02
CA LYS A 49 4.24 -12.68 4.86
C LYS A 49 3.50 -12.99 3.56
N GLN A 50 2.45 -12.24 3.23
CA GLN A 50 1.68 -12.45 2.00
C GLN A 50 2.53 -12.22 0.75
N MET A 51 3.27 -11.12 0.72
CA MET A 51 4.12 -10.74 -0.41
C MET A 51 5.26 -11.75 -0.60
N ASN A 52 5.88 -12.22 0.48
CA ASN A 52 6.94 -13.22 0.39
C ASN A 52 6.42 -14.61 0.02
N LEU A 53 5.19 -14.98 0.40
CA LEU A 53 4.56 -16.22 -0.06
C LEU A 53 4.32 -16.22 -1.58
N TRP A 54 4.03 -15.06 -2.16
CA TRP A 54 4.00 -14.90 -3.62
C TRP A 54 5.42 -14.91 -4.21
N ASN A 55 6.35 -14.14 -3.62
CA ASN A 55 7.73 -13.99 -4.11
C ASN A 55 8.53 -15.30 -4.12
N GLN A 56 8.23 -16.25 -3.23
CA GLN A 56 8.97 -17.52 -3.17
C GLN A 56 8.92 -18.29 -4.50
N TRP A 57 7.87 -18.11 -5.30
CA TRP A 57 7.72 -18.75 -6.61
C TRP A 57 8.53 -18.07 -7.71
N LEU A 58 8.96 -16.83 -7.46
CA LEU A 58 9.76 -16.02 -8.37
C LEU A 58 11.24 -16.05 -8.00
N ALA A 59 11.61 -16.29 -6.74
CA ALA A 59 12.99 -16.31 -6.29
C ALA A 59 13.85 -17.25 -7.18
N GLY A 60 14.79 -16.66 -7.92
CA GLY A 60 15.68 -17.37 -8.85
C GLY A 60 15.10 -17.71 -10.24
N TYR A 61 13.79 -17.50 -10.46
CA TYR A 61 13.17 -17.63 -11.78
C TYR A 61 13.59 -16.46 -12.69
N GLU A 62 14.11 -16.75 -13.89
CA GLU A 62 14.55 -15.73 -14.87
C GLU A 62 15.43 -14.62 -14.26
N CYS A 63 16.36 -15.01 -13.39
CA CYS A 63 17.29 -14.10 -12.70
C CYS A 63 16.62 -13.07 -11.77
N TRP A 64 15.40 -13.32 -11.30
CA TRP A 64 14.75 -12.49 -10.29
C TRP A 64 15.63 -12.36 -9.03
N PRO A 65 16.05 -11.13 -8.64
CA PRO A 65 17.14 -10.94 -7.69
C PRO A 65 16.70 -10.92 -6.22
N TYR A 66 15.40 -10.90 -5.95
CA TYR A 66 14.86 -10.69 -4.62
C TYR A 66 14.41 -12.02 -4.01
N ASN A 67 15.15 -12.51 -3.02
CA ASN A 67 14.78 -13.67 -2.21
C ASN A 67 13.81 -13.30 -1.06
N HIS A 68 13.77 -12.02 -0.71
CA HIS A 68 12.90 -11.44 0.30
C HIS A 68 12.41 -10.07 -0.17
N ILE A 69 11.18 -9.73 0.20
CA ILE A 69 10.60 -8.41 -0.03
C ILE A 69 10.31 -7.77 1.32
N ASP A 70 10.92 -6.61 1.57
CA ASP A 70 10.70 -5.81 2.77
C ASP A 70 9.42 -4.99 2.63
N ILE A 71 8.61 -4.93 3.69
CA ILE A 71 7.40 -4.11 3.73
C ILE A 71 7.50 -3.07 4.84
N ASP A 72 7.16 -1.83 4.53
CA ASP A 72 6.90 -0.78 5.51
C ASP A 72 5.46 -0.31 5.44
N ILE A 73 4.86 0.00 6.59
CA ILE A 73 3.65 0.84 6.64
C ILE A 73 4.08 2.25 6.99
N VAL A 74 3.79 3.19 6.10
CA VAL A 74 4.27 4.57 6.23
C VAL A 74 3.18 5.55 6.63
N ASN A 75 1.92 5.26 6.30
CA ASN A 75 0.80 6.16 6.51
C ASN A 75 -0.50 5.39 6.82
N TYR A 76 -1.43 6.08 7.49
CA TYR A 76 -2.82 5.66 7.65
C TYR A 76 -3.76 6.78 7.20
N ALA A 77 -4.84 6.43 6.50
CA ALA A 77 -5.92 7.31 6.12
C ALA A 77 -7.22 6.86 6.79
N VAL A 78 -7.88 7.77 7.49
CA VAL A 78 -9.17 7.58 8.18
C VAL A 78 -10.13 8.71 7.90
N LYS A 79 -11.43 8.44 8.02
CA LYS A 79 -12.46 9.49 7.97
C LYS A 79 -12.35 10.43 9.17
N ASP A 80 -12.23 9.86 10.36
CA ASP A 80 -12.16 10.53 11.66
C ASP A 80 -11.16 9.78 12.55
N LYS A 81 -10.22 10.48 13.19
CA LYS A 81 -9.17 9.90 14.06
C LYS A 81 -9.74 9.25 15.31
N SER A 82 -10.96 9.59 15.73
CA SER A 82 -11.62 8.96 16.87
C SER A 82 -11.88 7.46 16.68
N ILE A 83 -11.76 6.94 15.45
CA ILE A 83 -11.79 5.50 15.17
C ILE A 83 -10.53 4.77 15.70
N MET A 84 -9.44 5.49 15.97
CA MET A 84 -8.16 4.94 16.41
C MET A 84 -7.95 5.11 17.92
N ASP A 85 -7.28 4.16 18.57
CA ASP A 85 -6.86 4.26 19.98
C ASP A 85 -5.44 4.85 20.17
N TRP A 86 -4.83 5.37 19.09
CA TRP A 86 -3.55 6.07 19.12
C TRP A 86 -3.57 7.31 18.23
N SER A 87 -2.68 8.27 18.52
CA SER A 87 -2.60 9.54 17.81
C SER A 87 -1.18 9.99 17.48
N ASP A 88 -0.17 9.20 17.88
CA ASP A 88 1.23 9.41 17.53
C ASP A 88 1.57 8.77 16.17
N ASP A 89 2.71 9.15 15.60
CA ASP A 89 3.18 8.62 14.31
C ASP A 89 3.98 7.32 14.45
N SER A 90 3.85 6.59 15.57
CA SER A 90 4.69 5.42 15.86
C SER A 90 4.46 4.24 14.91
N LEU A 91 3.35 4.23 14.17
CA LEU A 91 3.06 3.23 13.12
C LEU A 91 3.08 3.85 11.71
N GLY A 92 3.35 5.15 11.58
CA GLY A 92 3.17 5.92 10.35
C GLY A 92 2.27 7.13 10.54
N THR A 93 2.33 8.09 9.62
CA THR A 93 1.58 9.36 9.72
C THR A 93 0.09 9.13 9.53
N ILE A 94 -0.74 9.70 10.41
CA ILE A 94 -2.21 9.59 10.34
C ILE A 94 -2.82 10.80 9.63
N TYR A 95 -3.41 10.54 8.47
CA TYR A 95 -4.20 11.48 7.67
C TYR A 95 -5.69 11.30 7.94
N GLU A 96 -6.38 12.42 8.18
CA GLU A 96 -7.79 12.46 8.52
C GLU A 96 -8.56 13.28 7.50
N GLY A 97 -9.74 12.81 7.10
CA GLY A 97 -10.68 13.59 6.28
C GLY A 97 -10.27 13.78 4.81
N ILE A 98 -9.19 13.16 4.36
CA ILE A 98 -8.86 13.09 2.92
C ILE A 98 -9.69 11.95 2.33
N LEU A 99 -10.67 12.28 1.50
CA LEU A 99 -11.62 11.31 0.94
C LEU A 99 -11.46 11.22 -0.59
N ASP A 100 -11.74 10.06 -1.16
CA ASP A 100 -11.91 9.88 -2.60
C ASP A 100 -13.30 10.34 -3.08
N SER A 101 -13.57 10.18 -4.38
CA SER A 101 -14.85 10.56 -5.00
C SER A 101 -16.06 9.78 -4.47
N GLU A 102 -15.84 8.65 -3.79
CA GLU A 102 -16.88 7.80 -3.20
C GLU A 102 -17.06 8.09 -1.70
N GLY A 103 -16.27 9.01 -1.15
CA GLY A 103 -16.31 9.38 0.27
C GLY A 103 -15.51 8.44 1.17
N SER A 104 -14.68 7.57 0.60
CA SER A 104 -13.82 6.66 1.35
C SER A 104 -12.49 7.33 1.69
N PRO A 105 -11.90 7.11 2.87
CA PRO A 105 -10.62 7.70 3.24
C PRO A 105 -9.53 7.27 2.27
N LYS A 106 -8.69 8.22 1.86
CA LYS A 106 -7.66 8.07 0.85
C LYS A 106 -6.34 8.65 1.35
N CYS A 107 -5.24 7.99 0.98
CA CYS A 107 -3.89 8.48 1.24
C CYS A 107 -3.57 9.69 0.32
N PRO A 108 -2.74 10.65 0.77
CA PRO A 108 -2.47 11.85 -0.03
C PRO A 108 -1.84 11.52 -1.38
N ASP A 109 -2.30 12.16 -2.45
CA ASP A 109 -1.80 11.95 -3.81
C ASP A 109 -0.32 12.32 -3.93
N GLU A 110 0.11 13.37 -3.23
CA GLU A 110 1.50 13.81 -3.16
C GLU A 110 2.46 12.79 -2.52
N CYS A 111 1.91 11.78 -1.82
CA CYS A 111 2.69 10.70 -1.23
C CYS A 111 2.75 9.46 -2.12
N TYR A 112 2.00 9.41 -3.23
CA TYR A 112 1.94 8.24 -4.09
C TYR A 112 3.08 8.23 -5.11
N LYS A 113 3.96 7.22 -5.02
CA LYS A 113 5.17 7.13 -5.84
C LYS A 113 4.91 6.81 -7.31
N HIS A 114 3.69 6.44 -7.67
CA HIS A 114 3.35 6.05 -9.04
C HIS A 114 2.23 6.87 -9.66
N GLN A 115 2.04 8.10 -9.15
CA GLN A 115 1.09 9.04 -9.71
C GLN A 115 1.31 9.22 -11.22
N GLY A 116 0.21 9.16 -12.00
CA GLY A 116 0.30 9.26 -13.46
C GLY A 116 1.06 8.11 -14.14
N GLN A 117 1.12 6.93 -13.52
CA GLN A 117 1.86 5.75 -14.01
C GLN A 117 3.38 5.97 -14.07
N ALA A 118 3.91 6.91 -13.28
CA ALA A 118 5.34 7.13 -13.17
C ALA A 118 6.06 5.95 -12.49
N ALA A 119 7.27 5.64 -12.94
CA ALA A 119 8.14 4.68 -12.23
C ALA A 119 8.52 5.22 -10.83
N SER A 120 8.76 6.53 -10.73
CA SER A 120 8.93 7.25 -9.47
C SER A 120 8.48 8.70 -9.67
N ALA A 121 7.34 9.05 -9.06
CA ALA A 121 6.83 10.42 -9.01
C ALA A 121 7.63 11.28 -8.02
N ASP A 122 7.50 12.59 -8.15
CA ASP A 122 8.02 13.53 -7.15
C ASP A 122 7.10 13.55 -5.93
N THR A 123 7.58 13.01 -4.81
CA THR A 123 6.87 12.96 -3.53
C THR A 123 7.48 13.93 -2.50
N SER A 124 8.22 14.95 -2.94
CA SER A 124 8.90 15.90 -2.05
C SER A 124 7.96 16.73 -1.18
N SER A 125 6.69 16.86 -1.58
CA SER A 125 5.62 17.53 -0.83
C SER A 125 4.90 16.59 0.16
N CYS A 126 5.20 15.29 0.16
CA CYS A 126 4.63 14.35 1.11
C CYS A 126 5.13 14.65 2.54
N LYS A 127 4.20 14.88 3.47
CA LYS A 127 4.53 15.13 4.88
C LYS A 127 4.87 13.85 5.66
N GLY A 128 4.30 12.72 5.25
CA GLY A 128 4.54 11.39 5.80
C GLY A 128 5.56 10.63 4.95
N GLY A 129 5.48 9.30 4.93
CA GLY A 129 6.31 8.51 4.03
C GLY A 129 5.68 8.35 2.65
N ALA A 130 6.49 8.38 1.60
CA ALA A 130 6.02 8.05 0.26
C ALA A 130 5.67 6.55 0.16
N PHE A 131 4.58 6.21 -0.53
CA PHE A 131 4.06 4.84 -0.60
C PHE A 131 3.91 4.35 -2.05
N ASP A 132 4.02 3.03 -2.21
CA ASP A 132 3.91 2.31 -3.48
C ASP A 132 2.53 1.66 -3.65
N MET A 133 1.92 1.20 -2.55
CA MET A 133 0.63 0.50 -2.56
C MET A 133 -0.30 0.93 -1.43
N SER A 134 -1.61 0.78 -1.64
CA SER A 134 -2.62 0.98 -0.61
C SER A 134 -3.13 -0.37 -0.08
N LEU A 135 -3.20 -0.53 1.25
CA LEU A 135 -3.90 -1.64 1.90
C LEU A 135 -5.30 -1.16 2.27
N TRP A 136 -6.31 -1.94 1.90
CA TRP A 136 -7.71 -1.67 2.22
C TRP A 136 -8.28 -2.83 3.04
N PRO A 137 -8.24 -2.75 4.37
CA PRO A 137 -8.78 -3.80 5.21
C PRO A 137 -10.32 -3.82 5.20
N SER A 138 -10.89 -4.99 4.97
CA SER A 138 -12.34 -5.20 4.99
C SER A 138 -12.85 -5.79 6.31
N THR A 139 -14.16 -5.68 6.55
CA THR A 139 -14.84 -6.44 7.61
C THR A 139 -15.10 -7.91 7.25
N SER A 140 -15.00 -8.28 5.98
CA SER A 140 -15.24 -9.63 5.47
C SER A 140 -14.12 -10.08 4.53
N ALA A 141 -13.94 -11.40 4.35
CA ALA A 141 -13.01 -11.93 3.36
C ALA A 141 -13.77 -12.30 2.06
N GLY A 142 -13.13 -12.10 0.90
CA GLY A 142 -13.62 -12.62 -0.39
C GLY A 142 -14.35 -11.61 -1.27
N GLU A 143 -15.07 -12.12 -2.27
CA GLU A 143 -15.79 -11.33 -3.28
C GLU A 143 -16.85 -10.43 -2.62
N GLY A 144 -16.82 -9.12 -2.91
CA GLY A 144 -17.69 -8.12 -2.26
C GLY A 144 -17.16 -7.54 -0.94
N ALA A 145 -15.95 -7.94 -0.51
CA ALA A 145 -15.24 -7.27 0.58
C ALA A 145 -14.69 -5.91 0.10
N ILE A 146 -15.00 -4.82 0.83
CA ILE A 146 -14.37 -3.51 0.63
C ILE A 146 -12.85 -3.69 0.77
N GLY A 147 -12.08 -3.41 -0.28
CA GLY A 147 -10.62 -3.52 -0.26
C GLY A 147 -9.98 -4.65 -1.06
N THR A 148 -10.76 -5.36 -1.87
CA THR A 148 -10.23 -6.18 -2.97
C THR A 148 -10.16 -5.35 -4.25
N GLY A 149 -9.27 -4.36 -4.29
CA GLY A 149 -9.08 -3.49 -5.45
C GLY A 149 -7.73 -2.77 -5.36
N GLY A 150 -6.97 -2.77 -6.44
CA GLY A 150 -5.81 -1.89 -6.61
C GLY A 150 -6.27 -0.63 -7.34
N ASP A 151 -5.72 0.53 -6.94
CA ASP A 151 -5.89 1.80 -7.67
C ASP A 151 -5.27 1.72 -9.07
#